data_AF-A0A649UZE4-F1
#
_entry.id   AF-A0A649UZE4-F1
#
_cell.length_a   1.000
_cell.length_b   1.000
_cell.length_c   1.000
_cell.angle_alpha   90.00
_cell.angle_beta   90.00
_cell.angle_gamma   90.00
#
_symmetry.space_group_name_H-M   'P 1'
#
loop_
_entity.id
_entity.type
_entity.pdbx_description
1 polymer ?
#
loop_
_entity_poly.entity_id
_entity_poly.type
_entity_poly.pdbx_seq_one_letter_code
_entity_poly.pdbx_strand_id
1 'polypeptide(L)'
;EDMDEGYPGELKLKVKYTLNNNNEFKWEFIGNTNKSTIVNITNHTYWNLSGDLENRDIRDHTLQVMAINYLPESVIASNLGPITVGFKKSKLVPLTLANSPVGIIST
;
A
#
# COMPACT_ATOMS: atom_id res chain seq x y z
N GLU A 1 11.43 -20.15 -9.59
CA GLU A 1 12.10 -21.47 -9.43
C GLU A 1 12.31 -21.74 -7.93
N ASP A 2 13.02 -22.79 -7.51
CA ASP A 2 13.43 -22.94 -6.10
C ASP A 2 14.66 -22.07 -5.83
N MET A 3 14.70 -21.39 -4.67
CA MET A 3 15.74 -20.40 -4.32
C MET A 3 15.76 -19.14 -5.22
N ASP A 4 14.64 -18.86 -5.88
CA ASP A 4 14.45 -17.67 -6.70
C ASP A 4 14.47 -16.40 -5.83
N GLU A 5 15.32 -15.43 -6.20
CA GLU A 5 15.64 -14.25 -5.38
C GLU A 5 16.02 -14.59 -3.90
N GLY A 6 16.52 -15.82 -3.67
CA GLY A 6 16.91 -16.31 -2.34
C GLY A 6 15.78 -16.92 -1.50
N TYR A 7 14.56 -17.04 -2.03
CA TYR A 7 13.42 -17.60 -1.30
C TYR A 7 13.24 -19.10 -1.56
N PRO A 8 13.11 -19.94 -0.52
CA PRO A 8 12.87 -21.36 -0.71
C PRO A 8 11.54 -21.65 -1.42
N GLY A 9 11.54 -22.67 -2.27
CA GLY A 9 10.35 -23.18 -2.95
C GLY A 9 9.95 -22.39 -4.19
N GLU A 10 9.19 -23.06 -5.04
CA GLU A 10 8.55 -22.44 -6.21
C GLU A 10 7.19 -21.87 -5.77
N LEU A 11 7.04 -20.53 -5.79
CA LEU A 11 5.76 -19.87 -5.53
C LEU A 11 4.93 -19.77 -6.82
N LYS A 12 3.78 -20.46 -6.85
CA LYS A 12 2.73 -20.27 -7.85
C LYS A 12 1.74 -19.23 -7.34
N LEU A 13 1.75 -18.05 -7.95
CA LEU A 13 0.86 -16.94 -7.58
C LEU A 13 -0.14 -16.66 -8.70
N LYS A 14 -1.42 -16.55 -8.33
CA LYS A 14 -2.49 -16.05 -9.19
C LYS A 14 -3.06 -14.78 -8.57
N VAL A 15 -3.24 -13.75 -9.39
CA VAL A 15 -3.96 -12.53 -9.02
C VAL A 15 -5.28 -12.50 -9.79
N LYS A 16 -6.40 -12.35 -9.07
CA LYS A 16 -7.71 -12.19 -9.68
C LYS A 16 -8.20 -10.77 -9.48
N TYR A 17 -8.40 -10.05 -10.58
CA TYR A 17 -9.05 -8.75 -10.59
C TYR A 17 -10.53 -8.89 -10.92
N THR A 18 -11.39 -8.21 -10.17
CA THR A 18 -12.84 -8.19 -10.41
C THR A 18 -13.34 -6.75 -10.41
N LEU A 19 -14.06 -6.38 -11.47
CA LEU A 19 -14.86 -5.17 -11.56
C LEU A 19 -16.33 -5.58 -11.59
N ASN A 20 -17.20 -4.84 -10.92
CA ASN A 20 -18.63 -5.10 -10.92
C ASN A 20 -19.47 -3.84 -11.12
N ASN A 21 -20.77 -4.03 -11.32
CA ASN A 21 -21.73 -2.95 -11.58
C ASN A 21 -21.97 -2.02 -10.37
N ASN A 22 -21.37 -2.31 -9.21
CA ASN A 22 -21.42 -1.45 -8.03
C ASN A 22 -20.19 -0.53 -7.93
N ASN A 23 -19.39 -0.43 -9.00
CA ASN A 23 -18.13 0.32 -9.04
C ASN A 23 -17.08 -0.18 -8.03
N GLU A 24 -17.11 -1.47 -7.70
CA GLU A 24 -16.09 -2.08 -6.84
C GLU A 24 -14.97 -2.66 -7.70
N PHE A 25 -13.73 -2.25 -7.42
CA PHE A 25 -12.54 -2.89 -7.93
C PHE A 25 -11.92 -3.75 -6.83
N LYS A 26 -11.87 -5.07 -7.03
CA LYS A 26 -11.35 -6.05 -6.07
C LYS A 26 -10.15 -6.78 -6.65
N TRP A 27 -9.18 -7.07 -5.80
CA TRP A 27 -8.05 -7.96 -6.09
C TRP A 27 -7.96 -9.06 -5.04
N GLU A 28 -7.62 -10.25 -5.49
CA GLU A 28 -7.43 -11.44 -4.65
C GLU A 28 -6.11 -12.10 -5.04
N PHE A 29 -5.25 -12.34 -4.05
CA PHE A 29 -3.97 -13.04 -4.22
C PHE A 29 -4.12 -14.49 -3.76
N ILE A 30 -3.83 -15.43 -4.65
CA ILE A 30 -3.91 -16.87 -4.38
C ILE A 30 -2.53 -17.47 -4.63
N GLY A 31 -1.85 -17.86 -3.55
CA GLY A 31 -0.49 -18.40 -3.59
C GLY A 31 -0.44 -19.85 -3.14
N ASN A 32 0.40 -20.66 -3.79
CA ASN A 32 0.79 -21.99 -3.34
C ASN A 32 2.30 -22.18 -3.55
N THR A 33 2.97 -22.80 -2.58
CA THR A 33 4.41 -23.10 -2.65
C THR A 33 4.64 -24.57 -2.31
N ASN A 34 5.71 -25.14 -2.86
CA ASN A 34 6.13 -26.52 -2.58
C ASN A 34 7.10 -26.62 -1.38
N LYS A 35 7.54 -25.50 -0.79
CA LYS A 35 8.34 -25.45 0.44
C LYS A 35 7.90 -24.30 1.33
N SER A 36 8.18 -24.42 2.63
CA SER A 36 7.97 -23.31 3.58
C SER A 36 8.78 -22.10 3.15
N THR A 37 8.12 -20.94 3.00
CA THR A 37 8.72 -19.69 2.54
C THR A 37 7.96 -18.48 3.08
N ILE A 38 8.56 -17.29 2.97
CA ILE A 38 7.94 -16.03 3.40
C ILE A 38 7.26 -15.39 2.19
N VAL A 39 6.01 -14.94 2.36
CA VAL A 39 5.25 -14.26 1.31
C VAL A 39 4.49 -13.08 1.92
N ASN A 40 4.66 -11.90 1.33
CA ASN A 40 3.93 -10.68 1.72
C ASN A 40 3.64 -9.83 0.46
N ILE A 41 2.50 -10.09 -0.19
CA ILE A 41 2.13 -9.44 -1.45
C ILE A 41 1.13 -8.31 -1.19
N THR A 42 1.29 -7.20 -1.91
CA THR A 42 0.36 -6.07 -1.90
C THR A 42 0.06 -5.59 -3.32
N ASN A 43 -0.88 -4.67 -3.45
CA ASN A 43 -1.13 -3.92 -4.68
C ASN A 43 -0.55 -2.50 -4.56
N HIS A 44 0.19 -2.06 -5.58
CA HIS A 44 0.92 -0.78 -5.57
C HIS A 44 0.22 0.29 -6.43
N THR A 45 -1.11 0.37 -6.35
CA THR A 45 -1.89 1.33 -7.15
C THR A 45 -1.78 2.75 -6.60
N TYR A 46 -1.61 3.69 -7.53
CA TYR A 46 -1.60 5.12 -7.26
C TYR A 46 -2.93 5.76 -7.62
N TRP A 47 -3.45 6.60 -6.72
CA TRP A 47 -4.73 7.27 -6.88
C TRP A 47 -4.51 8.77 -7.01
N ASN A 48 -4.89 9.32 -8.15
CA ASN A 48 -5.06 10.75 -8.32
C ASN A 48 -6.47 11.03 -8.88
N LEU A 49 -7.35 11.51 -8.02
CA LEU A 49 -8.75 11.81 -8.33
C LEU A 49 -8.92 13.14 -9.09
N SER A 50 -7.83 13.79 -9.47
CA SER A 50 -7.87 15.08 -10.15
C SER A 50 -8.39 14.97 -11.60
N GLY A 51 -8.19 13.83 -12.26
CA GLY A 51 -8.41 13.71 -13.71
C GLY A 51 -7.44 14.55 -14.56
N ASP A 52 -6.46 15.22 -13.93
CA ASP A 52 -5.42 16.05 -14.54
C ASP A 52 -4.10 15.71 -13.86
N LEU A 53 -3.45 14.66 -14.36
CA LEU A 53 -2.22 14.10 -13.78
C LEU A 53 -1.00 14.99 -14.06
N GLU A 54 -1.07 15.86 -15.07
CA GLU A 54 0.05 16.69 -15.51
C GLU A 54 0.16 17.96 -14.67
N ASN A 55 -0.96 18.53 -14.24
CA ASN A 55 -0.98 19.84 -13.58
C ASN A 55 -1.47 19.79 -12.13
N ARG A 56 -2.05 18.67 -11.68
CA ARG A 56 -2.61 18.56 -10.32
C ARG A 56 -2.13 17.33 -9.58
N ASP A 57 -1.59 17.56 -8.39
CA ASP A 57 -1.29 16.50 -7.43
C ASP A 57 -2.48 16.23 -6.50
N ILE A 58 -2.22 15.47 -5.43
CA ILE A 58 -3.23 14.98 -4.49
C ILE A 58 -3.52 15.93 -3.31
N ARG A 59 -2.93 17.13 -3.26
CA ARG A 59 -3.03 18.02 -2.08
C ARG A 59 -4.46 18.53 -1.82
N ASP A 60 -5.27 18.63 -2.87
CA ASP A 60 -6.68 19.01 -2.77
C ASP A 60 -7.59 17.84 -2.34
N HIS A 61 -7.05 16.63 -2.20
CA HIS A 61 -7.81 15.45 -1.80
C HIS A 61 -7.90 15.38 -0.27
N THR A 62 -9.00 14.79 0.22
CA THR A 62 -9.16 14.51 1.66
C THR A 62 -8.90 13.03 1.96
N LEU A 63 -8.13 12.75 3.00
CA LEU A 63 -7.78 11.42 3.47
C LEU A 63 -8.34 11.15 4.87
N GLN A 64 -8.90 9.96 5.07
CA GLN A 64 -9.25 9.41 6.37
C GLN A 64 -8.71 7.97 6.46
N VAL A 65 -8.05 7.65 7.57
CA VAL A 65 -7.48 6.32 7.84
C VAL A 65 -8.03 5.79 9.16
N MET A 66 -8.63 4.61 9.11
CA MET A 66 -9.20 3.92 10.28
C MET A 66 -8.12 3.16 11.07
N ALA A 67 -7.02 3.84 11.39
CA ALA A 67 -5.92 3.30 12.19
C ALA A 67 -5.61 4.20 13.39
N ILE A 68 -5.14 3.59 14.48
CA ILE A 68 -4.68 4.34 15.67
C ILE A 68 -3.22 4.71 15.54
N ASN A 69 -2.38 3.81 15.00
CA ASN A 69 -0.94 3.98 14.94
C ASN A 69 -0.40 3.65 13.53
N TYR A 70 0.75 4.24 13.19
CA TYR A 70 1.56 3.87 12.04
C TYR A 70 2.95 3.42 12.52
N LEU A 71 3.67 2.71 11.67
CA LEU A 71 5.07 2.34 11.89
C LEU A 71 5.96 3.34 11.16
N PRO A 72 6.65 4.25 11.86
CA PRO A 72 7.67 5.11 11.27
C PRO A 72 8.82 4.30 10.67
N GLU A 73 9.46 4.83 9.63
CA GLU A 73 10.71 4.26 9.12
C GLU A 73 11.79 4.17 10.21
N SER A 74 11.88 5.18 11.09
CA SER A 74 12.83 5.20 12.20
C SER A 74 12.63 4.04 13.18
N VAL A 75 11.45 3.44 13.27
CA VAL A 75 11.21 2.26 14.11
C VAL A 75 12.08 1.08 13.68
N ILE A 76 12.30 0.91 12.38
CA ILE A 76 13.13 -0.17 11.83
C ILE A 76 14.59 0.00 12.29
N ALA A 77 15.05 1.23 12.47
CA ALA A 77 16.42 1.54 12.89
C ALA A 77 16.60 1.60 14.42
N SER A 78 15.56 1.93 15.20
CA SER A 78 15.73 2.30 16.62
C SER A 78 14.78 1.61 17.61
N ASN A 79 14.06 0.54 17.22
CA ASN A 79 13.13 -0.21 18.09
C ASN A 79 12.07 0.67 18.79
N LEU A 80 11.70 1.80 18.19
CA LEU A 80 10.63 2.65 18.71
C LEU A 80 9.27 1.96 18.52
N GLY A 81 8.32 2.21 19.43
CA GLY A 81 6.96 1.68 19.29
C GLY A 81 6.16 2.38 18.19
N PRO A 82 4.98 1.85 17.82
CA PRO A 82 4.06 2.52 16.90
C PRO A 82 3.69 3.93 17.36
N ILE A 83 3.55 4.88 16.43
CA ILE A 83 3.20 6.29 16.71
C ILE A 83 1.77 6.58 16.25
N THR A 84 1.03 7.40 17.00
CA THR A 84 -0.37 7.73 16.73
C THR A 84 -0.60 8.39 15.35
N VAL A 85 -1.62 7.94 14.63
CA VAL A 85 -2.05 8.46 13.32
C VAL A 85 -2.95 9.69 13.47
N GLY A 86 -2.63 10.76 12.75
CA GLY A 86 -3.37 12.02 12.74
C GLY A 86 -4.62 12.06 11.85
N PHE A 87 -4.98 10.96 11.17
CA PHE A 87 -5.96 10.88 10.08
C PHE A 87 -7.25 10.11 10.42
N LYS A 88 -7.58 9.89 11.70
CA LYS A 88 -8.85 9.24 12.09
C LYS A 88 -10.10 9.99 11.63
N LYS A 89 -9.97 11.29 11.37
CA LYS A 89 -10.99 12.15 10.75
C LYS A 89 -10.46 12.63 9.40
N SER A 90 -11.37 12.83 8.45
CA SER A 90 -11.06 13.39 7.14
C SER A 90 -10.31 14.72 7.25
N LYS A 91 -9.17 14.82 6.56
CA LYS A 91 -8.31 16.02 6.48
C LYS A 91 -7.67 16.09 5.10
N LEU A 92 -7.29 17.28 4.64
CA LEU A 92 -6.50 17.45 3.42
C LEU A 92 -5.18 16.68 3.51
N VAL A 93 -4.70 16.16 2.38
CA VAL A 93 -3.39 15.53 2.30
C VAL A 93 -2.30 16.58 2.56
N PRO A 94 -1.49 16.46 3.63
CA PRO A 94 -0.46 17.44 3.95
C PRO A 94 0.77 17.31 3.04
N LEU A 95 1.53 18.38 2.92
CA LEU A 95 2.77 18.45 2.13
C LEU A 95 3.79 17.36 2.50
N THR A 96 3.82 16.94 3.76
CA THR A 96 4.71 15.89 4.27
C THR A 96 4.36 14.49 3.75
N LEU A 97 3.12 14.25 3.33
CA LEU A 97 2.70 12.98 2.73
C LEU A 97 2.80 13.00 1.21
N ALA A 98 2.48 14.13 0.57
CA ALA A 98 2.57 14.26 -0.89
C ALA A 98 4.00 14.04 -1.44
N ASN A 99 5.02 14.31 -0.64
CA ASN A 99 6.44 14.13 -1.00
C ASN A 99 7.07 12.87 -0.37
N SER A 100 6.28 11.97 0.22
CA SER A 100 6.83 10.79 0.89
C SER A 100 7.31 9.76 -0.15
N PRO A 101 8.55 9.24 -0.04
CA PRO A 101 9.03 8.15 -0.88
C PRO A 101 8.36 6.80 -0.56
N VAL A 102 7.61 6.73 0.54
CA VAL A 102 6.95 5.51 1.01
C VAL A 102 5.52 5.49 0.46
N GLY A 103 5.27 4.55 -0.45
CA GLY A 103 4.04 4.40 -1.27
C GLY A 103 2.75 4.06 -0.50
N ILE A 104 2.41 4.84 0.52
CA ILE A 104 1.06 4.80 1.11
C ILE A 104 0.07 5.37 0.09
N ILE A 105 0.47 6.42 -0.66
CA ILE A 105 -0.13 6.95 -1.89
C ILE A 105 1.00 7.77 -2.55
N SER A 106 1.60 7.35 -3.67
CA SER A 106 2.41 8.28 -4.50
C SER A 106 1.60 8.87 -5.63
N THR A 107 2.02 10.06 -6.02
CA THR A 107 1.69 10.73 -7.27
C THR A 107 2.29 9.99 -8.45
#